data_AF-A0AAN6B956-F1
#
_entry.id   AF-A0AAN6B956-F1
#
_cell.length_a   1.000
_cell.length_b   1.000
_cell.length_c   1.000
_cell.angle_alpha   90.00
_cell.angle_beta   90.00
_cell.angle_gamma   90.00
#
_symmetry.space_group_name_H-M   'P 1'
#
loop_
_entity.id
_entity.type
_entity.pdbx_description
1 polymer ?
#
loop_
_entity_poly.entity_id
_entity_poly.type
_entity_poly.pdbx_seq_one_letter_code
_entity_poly.pdbx_strand_id
1 'polypeptide(L)' 'MDNKIVYVVSDSVGETADLVVRAAMGQFPFAPDIRRVPYVEDTGTLKEVISIAKSNQALICFTLVKPDMRQYLVTEAAKE' A
#
# COMPACT_ATOMS: atom_id res chain seq x y z
N MET A 1 -3.59 4.67 21.36
CA MET A 1 -4.42 5.01 20.18
C MET A 1 -3.82 4.25 19.01
N ASP A 2 -4.54 3.27 18.47
CA ASP A 2 -4.08 2.50 17.31
C ASP A 2 -4.00 3.43 16.10
N ASN A 3 -2.77 3.84 15.75
CA ASN A 3 -2.57 4.65 14.57
C ASN A 3 -2.69 3.74 13.35
N LYS A 4 -3.77 3.89 12.58
CA LYS A 4 -4.00 3.11 11.36
C LYS A 4 -2.86 3.39 10.38
N ILE A 5 -2.24 2.34 9.83
CA ILE A 5 -1.14 2.47 8.87
C ILE A 5 -1.70 2.27 7.46
N VAL A 6 -1.24 3.11 6.51
CA VAL A 6 -1.50 2.95 5.09
C VAL A 6 -0.16 2.85 4.36
N TYR A 7 0.11 1.71 3.75
CA TYR A 7 1.23 1.52 2.85
C TYR A 7 0.87 2.01 1.46
N VAL A 8 1.69 2.91 0.90
CA VAL A 8 1.54 3.43 -0.45
C VAL A 8 2.59 2.78 -1.34
N VAL A 9 2.17 1.83 -2.18
CA VAL A 9 3.06 0.96 -2.96
C VAL A 9 3.03 1.37 -4.43
N SER A 10 4.20 1.56 -5.04
CA SER A 10 4.28 2.07 -6.41
C SER A 10 5.48 1.49 -7.15
N ASP A 11 5.31 1.18 -8.44
CA ASP A 11 6.41 0.82 -9.36
C ASP A 11 7.24 2.04 -9.80
N SER A 12 6.78 3.24 -9.50
CA SER A 12 7.54 4.50 -9.60
C SER A 12 7.63 5.20 -8.24
N VAL A 13 7.67 6.54 -8.20
CA VAL A 13 7.83 7.35 -6.99
C VAL A 13 6.65 7.19 -5.99
N GLY A 14 5.42 7.04 -6.47
CA GLY A 14 4.23 6.84 -5.62
C GLY A 14 3.55 8.12 -5.09
N GLU A 15 3.83 9.28 -5.68
CA GLU A 15 3.21 10.55 -5.29
C GLU A 15 1.72 10.61 -5.60
N THR A 16 1.30 10.06 -6.74
CA THR A 16 -0.11 10.02 -7.14
C THR A 16 -0.96 9.28 -6.11
N ALA A 17 -0.53 8.09 -5.69
CA ALA A 17 -1.23 7.29 -4.70
C ALA A 17 -1.23 7.98 -3.32
N ASP A 18 -0.11 8.59 -2.89
CA ASP A 18 -0.02 9.33 -1.63
C ASP A 18 -1.02 10.51 -1.60
N LEU A 19 -1.09 11.29 -2.68
CA LEU A 19 -2.05 12.40 -2.80
C LEU A 19 -3.50 11.92 -2.73
N VAL A 20 -3.83 10.82 -3.41
CA VAL A 20 -5.18 10.23 -3.37
C VAL A 20 -5.53 9.76 -1.96
N VAL A 21 -4.59 9.10 -1.25
CA VAL A 21 -4.81 8.71 0.16
C VAL A 21 -5.07 9.94 1.02
N ARG A 22 -4.24 10.98 0.93
CA ARG A 22 -4.44 12.22 1.71
C ARG A 22 -5.77 12.89 1.43
N ALA A 23 -6.16 12.98 0.15
CA ALA A 23 -7.45 13.55 -0.23
C ALA A 23 -8.63 12.72 0.33
N ALA A 24 -8.56 11.39 0.25
CA ALA A 24 -9.56 10.49 0.82
C ALA A 24 -9.62 10.61 2.35
N MET A 25 -8.48 10.75 3.02
CA MET A 25 -8.43 10.93 4.47
C MET A 25 -9.08 12.22 4.95
N GLY A 26 -9.21 13.23 4.09
CA GLY A 26 -10.02 14.43 4.39
C GLY A 26 -11.49 14.13 4.70
N GLN A 27 -12.00 12.94 4.36
CA GLN A 27 -13.35 12.50 4.68
C GLN A 27 -13.48 11.88 6.08
N PHE A 28 -12.37 11.70 6.81
CA PHE A 28 -12.36 11.00 8.09
C PHE A 28 -11.73 11.86 9.19
N PRO A 29 -12.16 11.71 10.45
CA PRO A 29 -11.67 12.54 11.57
C PRO A 29 -10.31 12.10 12.13
N PHE A 30 -9.61 11.15 11.48
CA PHE A 30 -8.32 10.64 11.93
C PHE A 30 -7.26 10.76 10.82
N ALA A 31 -6.00 10.85 11.23
CA ALA A 31 -4.85 10.86 10.34
C ALA A 31 -4.10 9.53 10.44
N PRO A 32 -3.98 8.75 9.34
CA PRO A 32 -3.21 7.52 9.36
C PRO A 32 -1.71 7.81 9.26
N ASP A 33 -0.89 6.84 9.68
CA ASP A 33 0.53 6.80 9.37
C ASP A 33 0.72 6.31 7.93
N ILE A 34 1.01 7.23 7.01
CA ILE A 34 1.21 6.92 5.59
C ILE A 34 2.67 6.57 5.35
N ARG A 35 2.93 5.34 4.92
CA ARG A 35 4.28 4.82 4.64
C ARG A 35 4.44 4.51 3.16
N ARG A 36 5.31 5.24 2.47
CA ARG A 36 5.57 5.03 1.05
C ARG A 36 6.60 3.93 0.81
N VAL A 37 6.32 3.11 -0.19
CA VAL A 37 7.20 2.06 -0.73
C VAL A 37 7.32 2.29 -2.24
N PRO A 38 8.27 3.13 -2.68
CA PRO A 38 8.48 3.43 -4.09
C PRO A 38 9.30 2.33 -4.79
N TYR A 39 9.33 2.38 -6.11
CA TYR A 39 10.18 1.52 -6.98
C TYR A 39 10.00 0.02 -6.75
N VAL A 40 8.76 -0.43 -6.56
CA VAL A 40 8.42 -1.84 -6.42
C VAL A 40 8.30 -2.48 -7.79
N GLU A 41 9.33 -3.23 -8.19
CA GLU A 41 9.46 -3.76 -9.56
C GLU A 41 9.30 -5.29 -9.67
N ASP A 42 9.26 -5.99 -8.54
CA ASP A 42 9.27 -7.46 -8.44
C ASP A 42 8.32 -8.01 -7.35
N THR A 43 8.01 -9.32 -7.44
CA THR A 43 7.11 -10.01 -6.50
C THR A 43 7.71 -10.23 -5.11
N GLY A 44 9.04 -10.30 -4.98
CA GLY A 44 9.73 -10.48 -3.70
C GLY A 44 9.49 -9.29 -2.80
N THR A 45 9.72 -8.08 -3.33
CA THR A 45 9.41 -6.82 -2.64
C THR A 45 7.93 -6.72 -2.28
N LEU A 46 7.01 -7.08 -3.20
CA LEU A 46 5.57 -7.11 -2.91
C LEU A 46 5.23 -8.06 -1.76
N LYS A 47 5.83 -9.24 -1.73
CA LYS A 47 5.61 -10.23 -0.67
C LYS A 47 6.03 -9.72 0.70
N GLU A 48 7.18 -9.05 0.79
CA GLU A 48 7.65 -8.43 2.03
C GLU A 48 6.70 -7.34 2.51
N VAL A 49 6.29 -6.44 1.60
CA VAL A 49 5.34 -5.36 1.92
C VAL A 49 4.02 -5.92 2.42
N ILE A 50 3.49 -6.96 1.77
CA ILE A 50 2.24 -7.62 2.18
C ILE A 50 2.39 -8.25 3.57
N SER A 51 3.50 -8.95 3.82
CA SER A 51 3.78 -9.56 5.14
C SER A 51 3.82 -8.52 6.26
N ILE A 52 4.50 -7.41 6.02
CA ILE A 52 4.61 -6.30 6.97
C ILE A 52 3.24 -5.64 7.17
N ALA A 53 2.49 -5.39 6.10
CA ALA A 53 1.17 -4.77 6.16
C ALA A 53 0.18 -5.65 6.94
N LYS A 54 0.18 -6.97 6.73
CA LYS A 54 -0.64 -7.92 7.50
C LYS A 54 -0.28 -7.90 8.98
N SER A 55 1.00 -7.98 9.32
CA SER A 55 1.48 -7.93 10.71
C SER A 55 1.06 -6.65 11.43
N ASN A 56 1.00 -5.53 10.69
CA ASN A 56 0.59 -4.23 11.21
C ASN A 56 -0.92 -3.97 11.10
N GLN A 57 -1.72 -4.93 10.62
CA GLN A 57 -3.15 -4.75 10.32
C GLN A 57 -3.42 -3.47 9.50
N ALA A 58 -2.57 -3.25 8.51
CA ALA A 58 -2.51 -2.02 7.71
C ALA A 58 -3.26 -2.17 6.36
N LEU A 59 -3.62 -1.03 5.78
CA LEU A 59 -4.14 -0.95 4.43
C LEU A 59 -2.99 -0.81 3.42
N ILE A 60 -3.17 -1.33 2.21
CA ILE A 60 -2.27 -1.11 1.08
C ILE A 60 -3.03 -0.33 0.00
N CYS A 61 -2.54 0.85 -0.34
CA CYS A 61 -2.94 1.62 -1.52
C CYS A 61 -1.82 1.52 -2.55
N PHE A 62 -2.12 1.24 -3.82
CA PHE A 62 -1.08 1.00 -4.81
C PHE A 62 -1.35 1.56 -6.20
N THR A 63 -0.27 1.86 -6.90
CA THR A 63 -0.24 2.14 -8.35
C THR A 63 0.81 1.26 -8.98
N LEU A 64 0.38 0.18 -9.64
CA LEU A 64 1.27 -0.77 -10.31
C LEU A 64 0.83 -0.93 -11.77
N VAL A 65 1.68 -0.56 -12.73
CA VAL A 65 1.33 -0.60 -14.16
C VAL A 65 1.33 -2.03 -14.70
N LYS A 66 2.24 -2.88 -14.21
CA LYS A 66 2.34 -4.29 -14.63
C LYS A 66 1.13 -5.10 -14.12
N PRO A 67 0.31 -5.72 -15.00
CA PRO A 67 -0.85 -6.50 -14.59
C PRO A 67 -0.52 -7.65 -13.65
N ASP A 68 0.57 -8.37 -13.91
CA ASP A 68 1.00 -9.51 -13.09
C ASP A 68 1.34 -9.09 -11.65
N MET A 69 1.94 -7.92 -11.47
CA MET A 69 2.23 -7.34 -10.16
C MET A 69 0.95 -7.00 -9.40
N ARG A 70 -0.04 -6.39 -10.08
CA ARG A 70 -1.36 -6.10 -9.48
C ARG A 70 -2.04 -7.38 -9.05
N GLN A 71 -2.09 -8.38 -9.93
CA GLN A 71 -2.75 -9.64 -9.65
C GLN A 71 -2.07 -10.37 -8.50
N TYR A 72 -0.74 -10.40 -8.48
CA TYR A 72 0.04 -10.97 -7.38
C TYR A 72 -0.29 -10.29 -6.05
N LEU A 73 -0.23 -8.95 -5.99
CA LEU A 73 -0.54 -8.20 -4.78
C LEU A 73 -1.94 -8.51 -4.26
N VAL A 74 -2.97 -8.43 -5.11
CA VAL A 74 -4.36 -8.66 -4.72
C VAL A 74 -4.57 -10.09 -4.24
N THR A 75 -3.97 -11.07 -4.92
CA THR A 75 -4.11 -12.50 -4.57
C THR A 75 -3.42 -12.81 -3.24
N GLU A 76 -2.16 -12.38 -3.06
CA GLU A 76 -1.41 -12.67 -1.83
C GLU A 76 -1.93 -11.90 -0.61
N ALA A 77 -2.41 -10.67 -0.80
CA ALA A 77 -3.01 -9.88 0.27
C ALA A 77 -4.33 -10.48 0.77
N ALA A 78 -5.10 -11.15 -0.10
CA ALA A 78 -6.37 -11.78 0.23
C ALA A 78 -6.23 -13.16 0.91
N LYS A 79 -5.05 -13.78 0.87
CA LYS A 79 -4.78 -15.02 1.61
C LYS A 79 -4.79 -14.76 3.11
N GLU A 80 -5.22 -15.72 3.90
CA GLU A 80 -5.16 -15.65 5.38
C GLU A 80 -3.70 -15.61 5.88
#